data_AF-A0A921N2H1-F1
#
_entry.id   AF-A0A921N2H1-F1
#
_cell.length_a   1.000
_cell.length_b   1.000
_cell.length_c   1.000
_cell.angle_alpha   90.00
_cell.angle_beta   90.00
_cell.angle_gamma   90.00
#
_symmetry.space_group_name_H-M   'P 1'
#
loop_
_entity.id
_entity.type
_entity.pdbx_description
1 polymer ?
#
loop_
_entity_poly.entity_id
_entity_poly.type
_entity_poly.pdbx_seq_one_letter_code
_entity_poly.pdbx_strand_id
1 'polypeptide(L)'
;MKNYKYIALMLNGKKIKGVINANDFNDARQKLREKKLRVLELKEHTEGTLFKKRESKKKIKSDTISHFCRQYGIIIASGINSITGLESLAQRSGNKVLSEEINRIVGDLKAGATLADSMLDDKSKFPKLLSAMVATGEATGTLEEVLKSMGSFYEREHRINQKIKNASTYPIIVGIVSFLMLFIFTSFIMPSMMESIIEVGAEMPPISQMIMKIGEFMKNYWYLVLLGIIGLGLFIKQYIKTPIGRYNKDVLVNKIPLLNKGINAIVSMRFSKALYLFVSTGFPLLQGLDYIKESLNNSIAEKAVQKAKEG
;
A
#
# COMPACT_ATOMS: atom_id res chain seq x y z
N MET A 1 0.65 -21.69 -30.26
CA MET A 1 1.26 -22.96 -29.83
C MET A 1 1.69 -22.81 -28.38
N LYS A 2 1.40 -23.79 -27.54
CA LYS A 2 1.68 -23.78 -26.09
C LYS A 2 2.73 -24.84 -25.78
N ASN A 3 3.57 -24.57 -24.79
CA ASN A 3 4.57 -25.53 -24.33
C ASN A 3 3.96 -26.32 -23.17
N TYR A 4 4.10 -27.64 -23.16
CA TYR A 4 3.61 -28.52 -22.09
C TYR A 4 4.78 -29.30 -21.50
N LYS A 5 4.96 -29.20 -20.19
CA LYS A 5 5.93 -30.03 -19.47
C LYS A 5 5.28 -31.37 -19.15
N TYR A 6 5.97 -32.45 -19.50
CA TYR A 6 5.48 -33.80 -19.28
C TYR A 6 6.45 -34.62 -18.45
N ILE A 7 5.90 -35.55 -17.67
CA ILE A 7 6.59 -36.69 -17.10
C ILE A 7 5.97 -37.92 -17.76
N ALA A 8 6.79 -38.70 -18.46
CA ALA A 8 6.33 -39.90 -19.13
C ALA A 8 7.25 -41.09 -18.85
N LEU A 9 6.72 -42.29 -19.00
CA LEU A 9 7.44 -43.54 -18.87
C LEU A 9 7.82 -44.06 -20.25
N MET A 10 9.09 -44.42 -20.43
CA MET A 10 9.53 -45.20 -21.60
C MET A 10 9.13 -46.67 -21.46
N LEU A 11 9.17 -47.41 -22.57
CA LEU A 11 8.89 -48.86 -22.61
C LEU A 11 9.80 -49.68 -21.67
N ASN A 12 11.02 -49.20 -21.39
CA ASN A 12 11.97 -49.80 -20.45
C ASN A 12 11.72 -49.42 -18.98
N GLY A 13 10.59 -48.76 -18.67
CA GLY A 13 10.23 -48.35 -17.31
C GLY A 13 10.92 -47.07 -16.79
N LYS A 14 11.85 -46.49 -17.56
CA LYS A 14 12.56 -45.27 -17.15
C LYS A 14 11.66 -44.03 -17.28
N LYS A 15 11.61 -43.20 -16.24
CA LYS A 15 10.88 -41.92 -16.25
C LYS A 15 11.69 -40.86 -16.99
N ILE A 16 11.10 -40.20 -17.97
CA ILE A 16 11.66 -39.05 -18.69
C ILE A 16 10.81 -37.80 -18.43
N LYS A 17 11.50 -36.68 -18.24
CA LYS A 17 10.89 -35.35 -18.10
C LYS A 17 11.28 -34.51 -19.31
N GLY A 18 10.33 -33.83 -19.93
CA GLY A 18 10.59 -33.01 -21.11
C GLY A 18 9.52 -31.93 -21.31
N VAL A 19 9.71 -31.11 -22.34
CA VAL A 19 8.73 -30.12 -22.80
C VAL A 19 8.32 -30.44 -24.22
N ILE A 20 7.04 -30.31 -24.56
CA ILE A 20 6.50 -30.56 -25.89
C ILE A 20 5.58 -29.43 -26.33
N ASN A 21 5.66 -29.04 -27.59
CA ASN A 21 4.85 -27.97 -28.16
C ASN A 21 3.56 -28.56 -28.76
N ALA A 22 2.42 -28.06 -28.29
CA ALA A 22 1.11 -28.52 -28.73
C ALA A 22 0.10 -27.39 -28.72
N ASN A 23 -1.00 -27.56 -29.45
CA ASN A 23 -2.07 -26.57 -29.50
C ASN A 23 -3.01 -26.68 -28.29
N ASP A 24 -3.22 -27.91 -27.79
CA ASP A 24 -4.00 -28.19 -26.59
C ASP A 24 -3.44 -29.43 -25.83
N PHE A 25 -4.07 -29.77 -24.69
CA PHE A 25 -3.67 -30.93 -23.88
C PHE A 25 -3.85 -32.27 -24.60
N ASN A 26 -4.82 -32.38 -25.50
CA ASN A 26 -5.11 -33.63 -26.22
C ASN A 26 -4.07 -33.86 -27.32
N ASP A 27 -3.70 -32.82 -28.06
CA ASP A 27 -2.62 -32.77 -29.04
C ASP A 27 -1.26 -33.08 -28.38
N ALA A 28 -0.98 -32.51 -27.20
CA ALA A 28 0.23 -32.83 -26.45
C ALA A 28 0.30 -34.32 -26.06
N ARG A 29 -0.82 -34.90 -25.62
CA ARG A 29 -0.91 -36.30 -25.23
C ARG A 29 -0.79 -37.24 -26.43
N GLN A 30 -1.35 -36.86 -27.57
CA GLN A 30 -1.25 -37.61 -28.82
C GLN A 30 0.20 -37.65 -29.32
N LYS A 31 0.87 -36.51 -29.39
CA LYS A 31 2.28 -36.42 -29.81
C LYS A 31 3.23 -37.21 -28.89
N LEU A 32 2.91 -37.30 -27.58
CA LEU A 32 3.67 -38.14 -26.64
C LEU A 32 3.40 -39.63 -26.83
N ARG A 33 2.17 -40.02 -27.19
CA ARG A 33 1.83 -41.41 -27.53
C ARG A 33 2.52 -41.87 -28.81
N GLU A 34 2.60 -41.03 -29.84
CA GLU A 34 3.32 -41.30 -31.09
C GLU A 34 4.81 -41.59 -30.83
N LYS A 35 5.40 -40.92 -29.84
CA LYS A 35 6.78 -41.17 -29.37
C LYS A 35 6.91 -42.40 -28.46
N LYS A 36 5.86 -43.22 -28.33
CA LYS A 36 5.79 -44.41 -27.47
C LYS A 36 6.08 -44.11 -25.98
N LEU A 37 5.73 -42.89 -25.53
CA LEU A 37 5.89 -42.47 -24.14
C LEU A 37 4.54 -42.51 -23.42
N ARG A 38 4.48 -43.20 -22.27
CA ARG A 38 3.26 -43.24 -21.45
C ARG A 38 3.23 -42.06 -20.50
N VAL A 39 2.37 -41.09 -20.77
CA VAL A 39 2.23 -39.85 -19.97
C VAL A 39 1.71 -40.18 -18.57
N LEU A 40 2.47 -39.80 -17.54
CA LEU A 40 2.09 -39.87 -16.13
C LEU A 40 1.54 -38.53 -15.65
N GLU A 41 2.14 -37.43 -16.11
CA GLU A 41 1.76 -36.08 -15.70
C GLU A 41 2.00 -35.11 -16.87
N LEU A 42 1.06 -34.22 -17.13
CA LEU A 42 1.13 -33.22 -18.20
C LEU A 42 0.64 -31.87 -17.66
N LYS A 43 1.48 -30.85 -17.68
CA LYS A 43 1.19 -29.51 -17.19
C LYS A 43 1.54 -28.47 -18.24
N GLU A 44 0.67 -27.50 -18.47
CA GLU A 44 0.97 -26.37 -19.36
C GLU A 44 2.15 -25.58 -18.79
N HIS A 45 3.20 -25.41 -19.59
CA HIS A 45 4.39 -24.65 -19.26
C HIS A 45 4.31 -23.29 -19.95
N THR A 46 3.86 -22.29 -19.19
CA THR A 46 3.92 -20.90 -19.64
C THR A 46 5.36 -20.41 -19.46
N GLU A 47 6.13 -20.37 -20.56
CA GLU A 47 7.38 -19.62 -20.59
C GLU A 47 7.06 -18.14 -20.38
N GLY A 48 7.45 -17.60 -19.23
CA GLY A 48 7.29 -16.18 -18.90
C GLY A 48 6.39 -15.84 -17.72
N THR A 49 6.59 -16.46 -16.55
CA THR A 49 6.23 -15.84 -15.25
C THR A 49 7.26 -16.20 -14.15
N LEU A 50 8.54 -15.92 -14.41
CA LEU A 50 9.54 -15.75 -13.32
C LEU A 50 9.18 -14.58 -12.39
N PHE A 51 8.34 -13.65 -12.87
CA PHE A 51 7.52 -12.83 -12.00
C PHE A 51 6.30 -13.65 -11.58
N LYS A 52 6.43 -14.42 -10.49
CA LYS A 52 5.29 -14.63 -9.59
C LYS A 52 4.72 -13.24 -9.39
N LYS A 53 3.57 -12.93 -10.00
CA LYS A 53 2.89 -11.65 -9.87
C LYS A 53 2.69 -11.50 -8.38
N ARG A 54 3.61 -10.76 -7.75
CA ARG A 54 3.61 -10.51 -6.32
C ARG A 54 2.28 -9.82 -6.14
N GLU A 55 1.26 -10.55 -5.69
CA GLU A 55 -0.08 -10.02 -5.56
C GLU A 55 0.10 -8.75 -4.76
N SER A 56 -0.07 -7.66 -5.47
CA SER A 56 0.27 -6.38 -4.93
C SER A 56 -0.74 -6.20 -3.82
N LYS A 57 -0.29 -6.24 -2.56
CA LYS A 57 -1.03 -5.82 -1.38
C LYS A 57 -1.30 -4.30 -1.47
N LYS A 58 -1.87 -3.85 -2.59
CA LYS A 58 -2.35 -2.50 -2.81
C LYS A 58 -3.55 -2.37 -1.89
N LYS A 59 -3.37 -1.61 -0.82
CA LYS A 59 -4.45 -1.25 0.09
C LYS A 59 -5.49 -0.40 -0.66
N ILE A 60 -6.75 -0.56 -0.30
CA ILE A 60 -7.84 0.27 -0.82
C ILE A 60 -7.70 1.66 -0.17
N LYS A 61 -7.83 2.73 -0.97
CA LYS A 61 -7.74 4.11 -0.46
C LYS A 61 -8.98 4.47 0.35
N SER A 62 -8.84 5.33 1.37
CA SER A 62 -9.95 5.78 2.23
C SER A 62 -11.12 6.37 1.43
N ASP A 63 -10.84 7.10 0.35
CA ASP A 63 -11.86 7.64 -0.56
C ASP A 63 -12.72 6.54 -1.20
N THR A 64 -12.06 5.53 -1.77
CA THR A 64 -12.72 4.36 -2.37
C THR A 64 -13.51 3.57 -1.31
N ILE A 65 -12.99 3.44 -0.09
CA ILE A 65 -13.71 2.80 1.02
C ILE A 65 -14.95 3.61 1.41
N SER A 66 -14.83 4.94 1.49
CA SER A 66 -15.94 5.84 1.79
C SER A 66 -17.09 5.68 0.78
N HIS A 67 -16.76 5.68 -0.51
CA HIS A 67 -17.75 5.45 -1.57
C HIS A 67 -18.38 4.07 -1.50
N PHE A 68 -17.57 3.02 -1.28
CA PHE A 68 -18.07 1.66 -1.09
C PHE A 68 -19.09 1.60 0.06
N CYS A 69 -18.73 2.10 1.25
CA CYS A 69 -19.60 2.07 2.41
C CYS A 69 -20.92 2.82 2.18
N ARG A 70 -20.87 4.00 1.53
CA ARG A 70 -22.09 4.76 1.21
C ARG A 70 -23.00 4.05 0.22
N GLN A 71 -22.44 3.56 -0.88
CA GLN A 71 -23.22 2.89 -1.92
C GLN A 71 -23.80 1.57 -1.41
N TYR A 72 -23.01 0.81 -0.67
CA TYR A 72 -23.47 -0.44 -0.08
C TYR A 72 -24.52 -0.20 1.01
N GLY A 73 -24.36 0.84 1.84
CA GLY A 73 -25.37 1.25 2.82
C GLY A 73 -26.72 1.57 2.17
N ILE A 74 -26.73 2.31 1.05
CA ILE A 74 -27.96 2.62 0.30
C ILE A 74 -28.62 1.34 -0.24
N ILE A 75 -27.82 0.40 -0.75
CA ILE A 75 -28.31 -0.89 -1.25
C ILE A 75 -28.99 -1.69 -0.14
N ILE A 76 -28.32 -1.81 1.02
CA ILE A 76 -28.87 -2.52 2.19
C ILE A 76 -30.13 -1.83 2.71
N ALA A 77 -30.14 -0.49 2.81
CA ALA A 77 -31.31 0.29 3.21
C ALA A 77 -32.52 0.09 2.28
N SER A 78 -32.26 -0.19 0.99
CA SER A 78 -33.29 -0.45 -0.01
C SER A 78 -33.83 -1.89 0.02
N GLY A 79 -33.38 -2.72 0.98
CA GLY A 79 -33.77 -4.12 1.09
C GLY A 79 -33.22 -5.02 -0.03
N ILE A 80 -32.24 -4.54 -0.80
CA ILE A 80 -31.63 -5.33 -1.88
C ILE A 80 -30.77 -6.43 -1.25
N ASN A 81 -30.84 -7.63 -1.81
CA ASN A 81 -30.01 -8.76 -1.38
C ASN A 81 -28.51 -8.39 -1.41
N SER A 82 -27.79 -8.70 -0.34
CA SER A 82 -26.38 -8.37 -0.15
C SER A 82 -25.48 -8.85 -1.31
N ILE A 83 -25.67 -10.08 -1.78
CA ILE A 83 -24.87 -10.67 -2.87
C ILE A 83 -25.10 -9.88 -4.16
N THR A 84 -26.37 -9.70 -4.57
CA THR A 84 -26.73 -8.93 -5.77
C THR A 84 -26.23 -7.48 -5.68
N GLY A 85 -26.34 -6.89 -4.49
CA GLY A 85 -25.85 -5.55 -4.19
C GLY A 85 -24.34 -5.41 -4.40
N LEU A 86 -23.57 -6.30 -3.79
CA LEU A 86 -22.11 -6.35 -3.92
C LEU A 86 -21.68 -6.62 -5.38
N GLU A 87 -22.35 -7.52 -6.09
CA GLU A 87 -22.09 -7.76 -7.52
C GLU A 87 -22.28 -6.49 -8.37
N SER A 88 -23.37 -5.75 -8.13
CA SER A 88 -23.63 -4.47 -8.79
C SER A 88 -22.53 -3.44 -8.49
N LEU A 89 -22.06 -3.36 -7.25
CA LEU A 89 -20.94 -2.50 -6.88
C LEU A 89 -19.63 -2.92 -7.54
N ALA A 90 -19.35 -4.22 -7.61
CA ALA A 90 -18.15 -4.75 -8.26
C ALA A 90 -18.11 -4.42 -9.75
N GLN A 91 -19.26 -4.51 -10.43
CA GLN A 91 -19.42 -4.18 -11.85
C GLN A 91 -19.27 -2.68 -12.14
N ARG A 92 -19.79 -1.82 -11.25
CA ARG A 92 -19.75 -0.36 -11.41
C ARG A 92 -18.46 0.28 -10.92
N SER A 93 -17.65 -0.45 -10.16
CA SER A 93 -16.43 0.10 -9.54
C SER A 93 -15.34 0.39 -10.59
N GLY A 94 -14.97 1.66 -10.72
CA GLY A 94 -13.80 2.06 -11.51
C GLY A 94 -12.46 1.65 -10.88
N ASN A 95 -12.47 1.11 -9.65
CA ASN A 95 -11.26 0.65 -8.97
C ASN A 95 -11.14 -0.87 -9.02
N LYS A 96 -10.20 -1.35 -9.85
CA LYS A 96 -9.92 -2.79 -10.04
C LYS A 96 -9.63 -3.53 -8.73
N VAL A 97 -8.91 -2.92 -7.79
CA VAL A 97 -8.56 -3.56 -6.51
C VAL A 97 -9.80 -3.75 -5.63
N LEU A 98 -10.70 -2.77 -5.63
CA LEU A 98 -11.98 -2.89 -4.92
C LEU A 98 -12.89 -3.92 -5.60
N SER A 99 -13.00 -3.89 -6.93
CA SER A 99 -13.82 -4.85 -7.69
C SER A 99 -13.35 -6.30 -7.45
N GLU A 100 -12.04 -6.56 -7.50
CA GLU A 100 -11.47 -7.88 -7.17
C GLU A 100 -11.78 -8.31 -5.73
N GLU A 101 -11.69 -7.38 -4.78
CA GLU A 101 -11.98 -7.66 -3.36
C GLU A 101 -13.47 -7.96 -3.13
N ILE A 102 -14.37 -7.18 -3.75
CA ILE A 102 -15.81 -7.42 -3.64
C ILE A 102 -16.17 -8.77 -4.27
N ASN A 103 -15.62 -9.12 -5.43
CA ASN A 103 -15.87 -10.40 -6.07
C ASN A 103 -15.39 -11.59 -5.22
N ARG A 104 -14.28 -11.44 -4.50
CA ARG A 104 -13.84 -12.44 -3.52
C ARG A 104 -14.89 -12.62 -2.42
N ILE A 105 -15.31 -11.53 -1.79
CA ILE A 105 -16.34 -11.54 -0.73
C ILE A 105 -17.64 -12.17 -1.25
N VAL A 106 -18.09 -11.81 -2.46
CA VAL A 106 -19.27 -12.42 -3.10
C VAL A 106 -19.11 -13.94 -3.25
N GLY A 107 -17.92 -14.41 -3.64
CA GLY A 107 -17.62 -15.84 -3.72
C GLY A 107 -17.72 -16.54 -2.36
N ASP A 108 -17.17 -15.91 -1.32
CA ASP A 108 -17.21 -16.42 0.06
C ASP A 108 -18.67 -16.47 0.58
N LEU A 109 -19.47 -15.45 0.32
CA LEU A 109 -20.90 -15.40 0.66
C LEU A 109 -21.70 -16.49 -0.06
N LYS A 110 -21.44 -16.73 -1.35
CA LYS A 110 -22.07 -17.81 -2.11
C LYS A 110 -21.68 -19.20 -1.58
N ALA A 111 -20.52 -19.32 -0.96
CA ALA A 111 -20.07 -20.54 -0.29
C ALA A 111 -20.62 -20.69 1.14
N GLY A 112 -21.39 -19.71 1.64
CA GLY A 112 -22.04 -19.74 2.95
C GLY A 112 -21.29 -19.02 4.07
N ALA A 113 -20.19 -18.33 3.78
CA ALA A 113 -19.54 -17.46 4.76
C ALA A 113 -20.34 -16.18 5.01
N THR A 114 -20.21 -15.60 6.20
CA THR A 114 -20.79 -14.29 6.49
C THR A 114 -19.99 -13.15 5.83
N LEU A 115 -20.58 -11.95 5.76
CA LEU A 115 -19.85 -10.77 5.29
C LEU A 115 -18.71 -10.43 6.24
N ALA A 116 -18.96 -10.53 7.54
CA ALA A 116 -18.00 -10.38 8.61
C ALA A 116 -16.78 -11.30 8.41
N ASP A 117 -16.99 -12.60 8.27
CA ASP A 117 -15.91 -13.59 8.11
C ASP A 117 -15.06 -13.27 6.90
N SER A 118 -15.71 -12.95 5.79
CA SER A 118 -15.05 -12.62 4.53
C SER A 118 -14.19 -11.37 4.65
N MET A 119 -14.64 -10.35 5.39
CA MET A 119 -13.92 -9.08 5.58
C MET A 119 -12.86 -9.15 6.70
N LEU A 120 -12.99 -10.06 7.66
CA LEU A 120 -12.03 -10.27 8.74
C LEU A 120 -10.87 -11.22 8.36
N ASP A 121 -11.02 -12.00 7.28
CA ASP A 121 -9.93 -12.83 6.73
C ASP A 121 -8.66 -11.99 6.49
N ASP A 122 -7.50 -12.51 6.86
CA ASP A 122 -6.18 -11.89 6.68
C ASP A 122 -5.83 -11.56 5.20
N LYS A 123 -6.51 -12.22 4.26
CA LYS A 123 -6.43 -11.94 2.82
C LYS A 123 -7.19 -10.68 2.44
N SER A 124 -8.12 -10.21 3.27
CA SER A 124 -8.92 -9.05 2.97
C SER A 124 -8.08 -7.79 2.83
N LYS A 125 -8.44 -6.98 1.83
CA LYS A 125 -7.82 -5.68 1.59
C LYS A 125 -8.53 -4.54 2.32
N PHE A 126 -9.65 -4.81 2.99
CA PHE A 126 -10.34 -3.84 3.81
C PHE A 126 -9.61 -3.60 5.14
N PRO A 127 -9.68 -2.38 5.71
CA PRO A 127 -9.10 -2.14 7.02
C PRO A 127 -9.88 -2.90 8.10
N LYS A 128 -9.16 -3.51 9.05
CA LYS A 128 -9.74 -4.30 10.14
C LYS A 128 -10.81 -3.56 10.95
N LEU A 129 -10.64 -2.25 11.18
CA LEU A 129 -11.67 -1.42 11.84
C LEU A 129 -13.01 -1.46 11.08
N LEU A 130 -13.00 -1.40 9.75
CA LEU A 130 -14.22 -1.53 8.97
C LEU A 130 -14.83 -2.92 9.11
N SER A 131 -14.00 -3.96 8.98
CA SER A 131 -14.44 -5.35 9.07
C SER A 131 -15.08 -5.66 10.42
N ALA A 132 -14.49 -5.19 11.53
CA ALA A 132 -15.02 -5.37 12.88
C ALA A 132 -16.37 -4.64 13.08
N MET A 133 -16.50 -3.42 12.56
CA MET A 133 -17.75 -2.68 12.63
C MET A 133 -18.83 -3.35 11.77
N VAL A 134 -18.49 -3.85 10.58
CA VAL A 134 -19.41 -4.63 9.74
C VAL A 134 -19.86 -5.90 10.46
N ALA A 135 -18.94 -6.62 11.11
CA ALA A 135 -19.28 -7.79 11.93
C ALA A 135 -20.28 -7.46 13.05
N THR A 136 -20.11 -6.30 13.68
CA THR A 136 -21.08 -5.78 14.65
C THR A 136 -22.44 -5.58 14.01
N GLY A 137 -22.48 -4.79 12.93
CA GLY A 137 -23.73 -4.42 12.28
C GLY A 137 -24.46 -5.61 11.66
N GLU A 138 -23.74 -6.64 11.21
CA GLU A 138 -24.32 -7.90 10.75
C GLU A 138 -24.94 -8.68 11.92
N ALA A 139 -24.24 -8.78 13.06
CA ALA A 139 -24.74 -9.47 14.24
C ALA A 139 -25.92 -8.75 14.93
N THR A 140 -25.93 -7.42 14.92
CA THR A 140 -26.97 -6.58 15.56
C THR A 140 -28.08 -6.14 14.60
N GLY A 141 -27.97 -6.46 13.31
CA GLY A 141 -28.92 -6.02 12.28
C GLY A 141 -28.86 -4.53 11.95
N THR A 142 -27.82 -3.80 12.41
CA THR A 142 -27.64 -2.35 12.19
C THR A 142 -26.60 -2.04 11.10
N LEU A 143 -26.45 -2.95 10.14
CA LEU A 143 -25.44 -2.84 9.07
C LEU A 143 -25.54 -1.54 8.26
N GLU A 144 -26.75 -1.05 7.98
CA GLU A 144 -26.97 0.24 7.30
C GLU A 144 -26.30 1.40 8.06
N GLU A 145 -26.59 1.52 9.36
CA GLU A 145 -26.09 2.59 10.21
C GLU A 145 -24.56 2.53 10.34
N VAL A 146 -24.03 1.31 10.49
CA VAL A 146 -22.59 1.05 10.51
C VAL A 146 -21.94 1.52 9.21
N LEU A 147 -22.46 1.11 8.05
CA LEU A 147 -21.89 1.47 6.74
C LEU A 147 -21.95 2.98 6.50
N LYS A 148 -23.05 3.64 6.86
CA LYS A 148 -23.19 5.11 6.79
C LYS A 148 -22.14 5.81 7.66
N SER A 149 -21.93 5.32 8.88
CA SER A 149 -20.99 5.89 9.84
C SER A 149 -19.54 5.67 9.41
N MET A 150 -19.21 4.47 8.92
CA MET A 150 -17.90 4.15 8.36
C MET A 150 -17.61 4.92 7.08
N GLY A 151 -18.60 5.13 6.22
CA GLY A 151 -18.48 5.99 5.05
C GLY A 151 -18.07 7.41 5.44
N SER A 152 -18.76 7.97 6.44
CA SER A 152 -18.44 9.31 6.98
C SER A 152 -17.07 9.38 7.66
N PHE A 153 -16.66 8.31 8.35
CA PHE A 153 -15.33 8.19 8.95
C PHE A 153 -14.23 8.23 7.88
N TYR A 154 -14.33 7.39 6.85
CA TYR A 154 -13.30 7.31 5.80
C TYR A 154 -13.31 8.52 4.87
N GLU A 155 -14.44 9.19 4.67
CA GLU A 155 -14.47 10.48 3.97
C GLU A 155 -13.62 11.53 4.71
N ARG A 156 -13.81 11.63 6.04
CA ARG A 156 -13.04 12.55 6.88
C ARG A 156 -11.55 12.18 6.89
N GLU A 157 -11.23 10.90 6.97
CA GLU A 157 -9.86 10.40 6.88
C GLU A 157 -9.23 10.75 5.51
N HIS A 158 -9.99 10.64 4.41
CA HIS A 158 -9.53 11.09 3.10
C HIS A 158 -9.24 12.59 3.09
N ARG A 159 -10.16 13.42 3.59
CA ARG A 159 -9.98 14.89 3.66
C ARG A 159 -8.74 15.28 4.47
N ILE A 160 -8.47 14.59 5.58
CA ILE A 160 -7.26 14.83 6.38
C ILE A 160 -6.00 14.48 5.58
N ASN A 161 -5.98 13.31 4.94
CA ASN A 161 -4.84 12.90 4.13
C ASN A 161 -4.60 13.85 2.95
N GLN A 162 -5.65 14.41 2.35
CA GLN A 162 -5.52 15.45 1.32
C GLN A 162 -4.95 16.75 1.90
N LYS A 163 -5.40 17.20 3.07
CA LYS A 163 -4.83 18.38 3.74
C LYS A 163 -3.34 18.20 4.05
N ILE A 164 -2.94 17.04 4.56
CA ILE A 164 -1.54 16.71 4.83
C ILE A 164 -0.73 16.74 3.54
N LYS A 165 -1.24 16.10 2.47
CA LYS A 165 -0.59 16.08 1.17
C LYS A 165 -0.40 17.49 0.63
N ASN A 166 -1.46 18.30 0.61
CA ASN A 166 -1.43 19.67 0.10
C ASN A 166 -0.49 20.57 0.91
N ALA A 167 -0.50 20.47 2.24
CA ALA A 167 0.42 21.22 3.11
C ALA A 167 1.90 20.82 2.88
N SER A 168 2.15 19.57 2.49
CA SER A 168 3.50 19.08 2.18
C SER A 168 3.96 19.43 0.77
N THR A 169 3.03 19.71 -0.17
CA THR A 169 3.36 20.00 -1.57
C THR A 169 4.25 21.23 -1.71
N TYR A 170 3.94 22.33 -1.02
CA TYR A 170 4.72 23.57 -1.14
C TYR A 170 6.17 23.41 -0.68
N PRO A 171 6.47 22.92 0.54
CA PRO A 171 7.85 22.67 0.98
C PRO A 171 8.63 21.72 0.05
N ILE A 172 7.97 20.70 -0.50
CA ILE A 172 8.61 19.75 -1.43
C ILE A 172 9.00 20.45 -2.74
N ILE A 173 8.10 21.21 -3.35
CA ILE A 173 8.38 21.93 -4.61
C ILE A 173 9.49 22.94 -4.40
N VAL A 174 9.40 23.77 -3.36
CA VAL A 174 10.44 24.77 -3.05
C VAL A 174 11.78 24.08 -2.79
N GLY A 175 11.80 22.98 -2.03
CA GLY A 175 13.02 22.23 -1.78
C GLY A 175 13.68 21.69 -3.05
N ILE A 176 12.89 21.18 -4.01
CA ILE A 176 13.40 20.70 -5.30
C ILE A 176 13.97 21.86 -6.13
N VAL A 177 13.25 22.99 -6.21
CA VAL A 177 13.69 24.17 -6.98
C VAL A 177 14.95 24.77 -6.36
N SER A 178 15.00 24.92 -5.03
CA SER A 178 16.18 25.42 -4.32
C SER A 178 17.39 24.50 -4.50
N PHE A 179 17.20 23.17 -4.45
CA PHE A 179 18.26 22.22 -4.72
C PHE A 179 18.78 22.35 -6.16
N LEU A 180 17.88 22.47 -7.14
CA LEU A 180 18.25 22.62 -8.54
C LEU A 180 18.98 23.94 -8.82
N MET A 181 18.54 25.05 -8.21
CA MET A 181 19.23 26.33 -8.30
C MET A 181 20.63 26.26 -7.68
N LEU A 182 20.76 25.69 -6.48
CA LEU A 182 22.04 25.52 -5.82
C LEU A 182 22.98 24.64 -6.67
N PHE A 183 22.46 23.58 -7.27
CA PHE A 183 23.20 22.71 -8.17
C PHE A 183 23.74 23.47 -9.39
N ILE A 184 22.91 24.23 -10.10
CA ILE A 184 23.33 25.01 -11.28
C ILE A 184 24.37 26.06 -10.89
N PHE A 185 24.12 26.77 -9.79
CA PHE A 185 25.02 27.83 -9.32
C PHE A 185 26.40 27.29 -8.98
N THR A 186 26.47 26.19 -8.23
CA THR A 186 27.75 25.58 -7.82
C THR A 186 28.47 24.86 -8.96
N SER A 187 27.74 24.27 -9.92
CA SER A 187 28.34 23.46 -10.98
C SER A 187 28.78 24.27 -12.22
N PHE A 188 28.14 25.42 -12.49
CA PHE A 188 28.38 26.20 -13.71
C PHE A 188 28.75 27.65 -13.44
N ILE A 189 27.97 28.34 -12.62
CA ILE A 189 28.11 29.80 -12.43
C ILE A 189 29.37 30.11 -11.63
N MET A 190 29.57 29.43 -10.49
CA MET A 190 30.71 29.69 -9.61
C MET A 190 32.07 29.37 -10.29
N PRO A 191 32.27 28.22 -10.96
CA PRO A 191 33.53 27.95 -11.65
C PRO A 191 33.84 28.98 -12.74
N SER A 192 32.83 29.37 -13.54
CA SER A 192 32.99 30.37 -14.59
C SER A 192 33.42 31.73 -14.03
N MET A 193 32.87 32.15 -12.89
CA MET A 193 33.30 33.38 -12.23
C MET A 193 34.72 33.29 -11.68
N MET A 194 35.14 32.13 -11.17
CA MET A 194 36.51 31.95 -10.65
C MET A 194 37.54 31.91 -11.77
N GLU A 195 37.25 31.27 -12.91
CA GLU A 195 38.11 31.26 -14.09
C GLU A 195 38.47 32.70 -14.53
N SER A 196 37.47 33.59 -14.60
CA SER A 196 37.71 35.01 -14.93
C SER A 196 38.55 35.77 -13.89
N ILE A 197 38.59 35.35 -12.63
CA ILE A 197 39.40 36.00 -11.58
C ILE A 197 40.87 35.54 -11.65
N ILE A 198 41.09 34.26 -11.97
CA ILE A 198 42.44 33.69 -12.15
C ILE A 198 43.14 34.35 -13.35
N GLU A 199 42.40 34.64 -14.43
CA GLU A 199 42.93 35.35 -15.60
C GLU A 199 43.50 36.74 -15.27
N VAL A 200 42.98 37.39 -14.22
CA VAL A 200 43.44 38.70 -13.73
C VAL A 200 44.68 38.58 -12.82
N GLY A 201 45.17 37.36 -12.57
CA GLY A 201 46.39 37.10 -11.79
C GLY A 201 46.21 37.08 -10.28
N ALA A 202 44.97 36.96 -9.79
CA ALA A 202 44.67 36.86 -8.36
C ALA A 202 44.79 35.41 -7.87
N GLU A 203 45.43 35.20 -6.71
CA GLU A 203 45.48 33.89 -6.06
C GLU A 203 44.12 33.54 -5.43
N MET A 204 43.65 32.31 -5.65
CA MET A 204 42.36 31.85 -5.14
C MET A 204 42.41 31.60 -3.62
N PRO A 205 41.55 32.26 -2.82
CA PRO A 205 41.44 31.97 -1.40
C PRO A 205 41.05 30.51 -1.11
N PRO A 206 41.47 29.92 0.03
CA PRO A 206 41.21 28.51 0.34
C PRO A 206 39.72 28.12 0.36
N ILE A 207 38.85 29.03 0.79
CA ILE A 207 37.39 28.81 0.83
C ILE A 207 36.82 28.70 -0.59
N SER A 208 37.28 29.54 -1.53
CA SER A 208 36.88 29.48 -2.93
C SER A 208 37.33 28.18 -3.61
N GLN A 209 38.54 27.70 -3.29
CA GLN A 209 39.05 26.41 -3.78
C GLN A 209 38.19 25.23 -3.29
N MET A 210 37.70 25.27 -2.04
CA MET A 210 36.78 24.25 -1.52
C MET A 210 35.45 24.26 -2.26
N ILE A 211 34.90 25.44 -2.56
CA ILE A 211 33.67 25.58 -3.32
C ILE A 211 33.84 25.06 -4.75
N MET A 212 34.97 25.35 -5.41
CA MET A 212 35.29 24.79 -6.73
C MET A 212 35.33 23.26 -6.71
N LYS A 213 36.00 22.66 -5.72
CA LYS A 213 36.03 21.19 -5.56
C LYS A 213 34.62 20.61 -5.35
N ILE A 214 33.76 21.30 -4.59
CA ILE A 214 32.36 20.90 -4.42
C ILE A 214 31.59 21.02 -5.75
N GLY A 215 31.83 22.07 -6.52
CA GLY A 215 31.24 22.29 -7.84
C GLY A 215 31.64 21.24 -8.86
N GLU A 216 32.94 20.91 -8.93
CA GLU A 216 33.46 19.83 -9.77
C GLU A 216 32.92 18.46 -9.35
N PHE A 217 32.84 18.20 -8.04
CA PHE A 217 32.21 16.99 -7.52
C PHE A 217 30.74 16.91 -7.92
N MET A 218 30.00 18.01 -7.78
CA MET A 218 28.60 18.07 -8.21
C MET A 218 28.46 17.86 -9.71
N LYS A 219 29.30 18.46 -10.55
CA LYS A 219 29.27 18.28 -12.00
C LYS A 219 29.57 16.84 -12.42
N ASN A 220 30.62 16.24 -11.86
CA ASN A 220 31.10 14.92 -12.28
C ASN A 220 30.37 13.75 -11.59
N TYR A 221 29.78 13.98 -10.42
CA TYR A 221 29.16 12.95 -9.58
C TYR A 221 27.71 13.28 -9.16
N TRP A 222 26.99 14.16 -9.88
CA TRP A 222 25.58 14.48 -9.59
C TRP A 222 24.69 13.23 -9.50
N TYR A 223 24.96 12.21 -10.33
CA TYR A 223 24.22 10.94 -10.32
C TYR A 223 24.46 10.15 -9.03
N LEU A 224 25.65 10.22 -8.42
CA LEU A 224 25.92 9.62 -7.11
C LEU A 224 25.17 10.36 -6.00
N VAL A 225 25.07 11.68 -6.07
CA VAL A 225 24.29 12.47 -5.12
C VAL A 225 22.80 12.10 -5.20
N LEU A 226 22.24 12.02 -6.41
CA LEU A 226 20.86 11.56 -6.59
C LEU A 226 20.65 10.11 -6.13
N LEU A 227 21.56 9.19 -6.47
CA LEU A 227 21.53 7.82 -5.96
C LEU A 227 21.61 7.78 -4.43
N GLY A 228 22.42 8.63 -3.83
CA GLY A 228 22.53 8.80 -2.38
C GLY A 228 21.23 9.28 -1.74
N ILE A 229 20.58 10.30 -2.31
CA ILE A 229 19.28 10.80 -1.84
C ILE A 229 18.20 9.72 -1.98
N ILE A 230 18.14 9.04 -3.11
CA ILE A 230 17.19 7.95 -3.36
C ILE A 230 17.45 6.79 -2.39
N GLY A 231 18.72 6.40 -2.23
CA GLY A 231 19.15 5.33 -1.33
C GLY A 231 18.82 5.64 0.13
N LEU A 232 19.11 6.86 0.58
CA LEU A 232 18.75 7.35 1.91
C LEU A 232 17.23 7.36 2.10
N GLY A 233 16.46 7.82 1.11
CA GLY A 233 15.00 7.79 1.13
C GLY A 233 14.44 6.37 1.25
N LEU A 234 15.01 5.41 0.51
CA LEU A 234 14.65 3.99 0.59
C LEU A 234 15.03 3.40 1.95
N PHE A 235 16.21 3.75 2.48
CA PHE A 235 16.69 3.32 3.80
C PHE A 235 15.76 3.82 4.91
N ILE A 236 15.43 5.13 4.93
CA ILE A 236 14.49 5.72 5.87
C ILE A 236 13.11 5.05 5.74
N LYS A 237 12.62 4.85 4.51
CA LYS A 237 11.35 4.16 4.26
C LYS A 237 11.35 2.72 4.78
N GLN A 238 12.46 2.01 4.66
CA GLN A 238 12.59 0.65 5.16
C GLN A 238 12.72 0.62 6.69
N TYR A 239 13.47 1.55 7.27
CA TYR A 239 13.64 1.71 8.71
C TYR A 239 12.31 2.02 9.40
N ILE A 240 11.50 2.94 8.87
CA ILE A 240 10.18 3.30 9.42
C ILE A 240 9.18 2.13 9.41
N LYS A 241 9.38 1.11 8.55
CA LYS A 241 8.55 -0.11 8.59
C LYS A 241 8.88 -1.02 9.77
N THR A 242 10.05 -0.88 10.39
CA THR A 242 10.40 -1.66 11.58
C THR A 242 9.65 -1.12 12.81
N PRO A 243 9.32 -1.97 13.80
CA PRO A 243 8.62 -1.52 15.01
C PRO A 243 9.36 -0.40 15.75
N ILE A 244 10.69 -0.53 15.84
CA ILE A 244 11.58 0.43 16.49
C ILE A 244 11.63 1.74 15.69
N GLY A 245 11.79 1.66 14.36
CA GLY A 245 11.84 2.84 13.51
C GLY A 245 10.51 3.62 13.47
N ARG A 246 9.36 2.92 13.52
CA ARG A 246 8.04 3.57 13.66
C ARG A 246 7.94 4.34 14.97
N TYR A 247 8.38 3.75 16.09
CA TYR A 247 8.39 4.41 17.38
C TYR A 247 9.31 5.63 17.42
N ASN A 248 10.54 5.47 16.95
CA ASN A 248 11.53 6.55 16.91
C ASN A 248 11.07 7.71 16.02
N LYS A 249 10.42 7.40 14.89
CA LYS A 249 9.80 8.41 14.03
C LYS A 249 8.74 9.21 14.79
N ASP A 250 7.79 8.54 15.45
CA ASP A 250 6.69 9.23 16.12
C ASP A 250 7.20 10.08 17.30
N VAL A 251 8.21 9.61 18.03
CA VAL A 251 8.89 10.37 19.09
C VAL A 251 9.60 11.60 18.51
N LEU A 252 10.38 11.43 17.44
CA LEU A 252 11.11 12.53 16.80
C LEU A 252 10.14 13.59 16.28
N VAL A 253 9.08 13.17 15.60
CA VAL A 253 8.09 14.07 15.03
C VAL A 253 7.32 14.82 16.13
N ASN A 254 7.03 14.18 17.26
CA ASN A 254 6.37 14.85 18.38
C ASN A 254 7.28 15.85 19.11
N LYS A 255 8.60 15.75 18.97
CA LYS A 255 9.57 16.75 19.47
C LYS A 255 9.60 18.02 18.61
N ILE A 256 9.13 17.97 17.36
CA ILE A 256 9.11 19.12 16.46
C ILE A 256 7.90 20.01 16.80
N PRO A 257 8.08 21.24 17.32
CA PRO A 257 6.98 22.06 17.83
C PRO A 257 5.90 22.36 16.78
N LEU A 258 6.32 22.53 15.52
CA LEU A 258 5.41 22.83 14.40
C LEU A 258 4.51 21.64 14.03
N LEU A 259 4.97 20.40 14.24
CA LEU A 259 4.26 19.18 13.84
C LEU A 259 3.48 18.53 15.00
N ASN A 260 3.96 18.71 16.23
CA ASN A 260 3.38 18.12 17.44
C ASN A 260 1.87 18.39 17.55
N LYS A 261 1.46 19.66 17.53
CA LYS A 261 0.05 20.05 17.70
C LYS A 261 -0.85 19.41 16.64
N GLY A 262 -0.42 19.42 15.38
CA GLY A 262 -1.19 18.87 14.27
C GLY A 262 -1.35 17.35 14.37
N ILE A 263 -0.28 16.63 14.71
CA ILE A 263 -0.31 15.17 14.80
C ILE A 263 -1.12 14.71 16.01
N ASN A 264 -0.92 15.32 17.17
CA ASN A 264 -1.71 14.99 18.35
C ASN A 264 -3.19 15.30 18.13
N ALA A 265 -3.54 16.40 17.45
CA ALA A 265 -4.92 16.68 17.06
C ALA A 265 -5.51 15.60 16.13
N ILE A 266 -4.74 15.12 15.14
CA ILE A 266 -5.19 14.04 14.24
C ILE A 266 -5.39 12.74 15.00
N VAL A 267 -4.45 12.37 15.87
CA VAL A 267 -4.49 11.14 16.67
C VAL A 267 -5.68 11.16 17.62
N SER A 268 -5.84 12.22 18.42
CA SER A 268 -6.98 12.36 19.34
C SER A 268 -8.30 12.35 18.59
N MET A 269 -8.37 13.01 17.42
CA MET A 269 -9.57 12.98 16.59
C MET A 269 -9.90 11.57 16.07
N ARG A 270 -8.91 10.81 15.60
CA ARG A 270 -9.11 9.41 15.17
C ARG A 270 -9.60 8.56 16.33
N PHE A 271 -8.97 8.69 17.50
CA PHE A 271 -9.37 8.00 18.72
C PHE A 271 -10.82 8.35 19.10
N SER A 272 -11.15 9.63 19.27
CA SER A 272 -12.49 10.07 19.67
C SER A 272 -13.57 9.65 18.66
N LYS A 273 -13.27 9.69 17.36
CA LYS A 273 -14.21 9.24 16.33
C LYS A 273 -14.42 7.74 16.34
N ALA A 274 -13.34 6.96 16.44
CA ALA A 274 -13.45 5.52 16.51
C ALA A 274 -14.19 5.11 17.79
N LEU A 275 -13.85 5.73 18.93
CA LEU A 275 -14.57 5.55 20.20
C LEU A 275 -16.05 5.88 20.07
N TYR A 276 -16.39 7.03 19.46
CA TYR A 276 -17.78 7.41 19.19
C TYR A 276 -18.51 6.34 18.36
N LEU A 277 -17.87 5.81 17.31
CA LEU A 277 -18.45 4.75 16.50
C LEU A 277 -18.82 3.55 17.35
N PHE A 278 -17.85 3.02 18.12
CA PHE A 278 -18.08 1.85 18.96
C PHE A 278 -19.17 2.07 20.02
N VAL A 279 -19.20 3.25 20.66
CA VAL A 279 -20.23 3.61 21.64
C VAL A 279 -21.60 3.78 20.98
N SER A 280 -21.68 4.47 19.84
CA SER A 280 -22.93 4.75 19.15
C SER A 280 -23.57 3.51 18.52
N THR A 281 -22.76 2.53 18.11
CA THR A 281 -23.25 1.28 17.49
C THR A 281 -23.42 0.14 18.50
N GLY A 282 -23.20 0.39 19.80
CA GLY A 282 -23.38 -0.61 20.85
C GLY A 282 -22.36 -1.76 20.83
N PHE A 283 -21.21 -1.59 20.18
CA PHE A 283 -20.18 -2.64 20.15
C PHE A 283 -19.43 -2.71 21.48
N PRO A 284 -18.99 -3.91 21.92
CA PRO A 284 -18.15 -4.06 23.11
C PRO A 284 -16.87 -3.24 23.04
N LEU A 285 -16.79 -2.17 23.86
CA LEU A 285 -15.69 -1.21 23.82
C LEU A 285 -14.31 -1.86 24.01
N LEU A 286 -14.19 -2.83 24.93
CA LEU A 286 -12.93 -3.51 25.22
C LEU A 286 -12.37 -4.28 24.01
N GLN A 287 -13.24 -4.88 23.20
CA GLN A 287 -12.84 -5.51 21.94
C GLN A 287 -12.54 -4.43 20.88
N GLY A 288 -13.30 -3.33 20.91
CA GLY A 288 -13.13 -2.20 20.01
C GLY A 288 -11.76 -1.55 20.14
N LEU A 289 -11.21 -1.46 21.36
CA LEU A 289 -9.92 -0.82 21.63
C LEU A 289 -8.76 -1.41 20.80
N ASP A 290 -8.77 -2.71 20.49
CA ASP A 290 -7.73 -3.30 19.63
C ASP A 290 -7.82 -2.81 18.18
N TYR A 291 -9.03 -2.66 17.66
CA TYR A 291 -9.27 -2.11 16.32
C TYR A 291 -9.04 -0.60 16.28
N ILE A 292 -9.39 0.13 17.36
CA ILE A 292 -9.07 1.55 17.50
C ILE A 292 -7.55 1.73 17.46
N LYS A 293 -6.80 0.98 18.29
CA LYS A 293 -5.34 1.01 18.36
C LYS A 293 -4.71 0.90 16.98
N GLU A 294 -5.08 -0.10 16.20
CA GLU A 294 -4.56 -0.28 14.83
C GLU A 294 -4.90 0.88 13.88
N SER A 295 -6.01 1.59 14.13
CA SER A 295 -6.45 2.72 13.29
C SER A 295 -5.73 4.04 13.57
N LEU A 296 -5.11 4.21 14.75
CA LEU A 296 -4.50 5.48 15.16
C LEU A 296 -3.29 5.86 14.29
N ASN A 297 -2.58 4.85 13.77
CA ASN A 297 -1.38 5.01 12.95
C ASN A 297 -0.31 5.89 13.63
N ASN A 298 -0.19 5.73 14.95
CA ASN A 298 0.77 6.41 15.81
C ASN A 298 1.13 5.49 16.97
N SER A 299 2.39 5.10 17.06
CA SER A 299 2.89 4.11 18.01
C SER A 299 2.85 4.58 19.46
N ILE A 300 2.95 5.89 19.73
CA ILE A 300 2.85 6.44 21.08
C ILE A 300 1.41 6.31 21.57
N ALA A 301 0.45 6.68 20.72
CA ALA A 301 -0.96 6.58 21.02
C ALA A 301 -1.43 5.11 21.11
N GLU A 302 -0.91 4.24 20.26
CA GLU A 302 -1.15 2.79 20.33
C GLU A 302 -0.74 2.21 21.69
N LYS A 303 0.44 2.60 22.20
CA LYS A 303 0.90 2.20 23.54
C LYS A 303 0.02 2.80 24.64
N ALA A 304 -0.44 4.03 24.48
CA ALA A 304 -1.32 4.67 25.47
C ALA A 304 -2.68 3.94 25.56
N VAL A 305 -3.28 3.58 24.41
CA VAL A 305 -4.51 2.79 24.36
C VAL A 305 -4.31 1.39 24.92
N GLN A 306 -3.17 0.75 24.63
CA GLN A 306 -2.84 -0.56 25.19
C GLN A 306 -2.77 -0.52 26.72
N LYS A 307 -2.06 0.46 27.29
CA LYS A 307 -1.98 0.64 28.75
C LYS A 307 -3.35 0.88 29.36
N ALA A 308 -4.17 1.75 28.76
CA ALA A 308 -5.51 2.03 29.25
C ALA A 308 -6.44 0.80 29.22
N LYS A 309 -6.18 -0.17 28.34
CA LYS A 309 -6.89 -1.46 28.30
C LYS A 309 -6.45 -2.41 29.42
N GLU A 310 -5.18 -2.35 29.83
CA GLU A 310 -4.58 -3.25 30.82
C GLU A 310 -4.86 -2.83 32.27
N GLY A 311 -5.24 -1.58 32.52
CA GLY A 311 -5.53 -1.03 33.85
C GLY A 311 -4.42 -0.10 34.32
#